data_AF-A0A2R6FNL1-F1
#
_entry.id   AF-A0A2R6FNL1-F1
#
_cell.length_a   1.000
_cell.length_b   1.000
_cell.length_c   1.000
_cell.angle_alpha   90.00
_cell.angle_beta   90.00
_cell.angle_gamma   90.00
#
_symmetry.space_group_name_H-M   'P 1'
#
loop_
_entity.id
_entity.type
_entity.pdbx_description
1 polymer ?
#
loop_
_entity_poly.entity_id
_entity_poly.type
_entity_poly.pdbx_seq_one_letter_code
_entity_poly.pdbx_strand_id
1 'polypeptide(L)'
;MADEQGQWLVPTEGARTLPAIEILTGRGFVTGKSGSGKSNTGSVIAEGLLENNYNLLVVDPEGEYYGLKERFEILHVGNDDLCDVQVSPGHAEQLADIALEQNMPIILDVSDYLDGDEA
;
A
#
# COMPACT_ATOMS: atom_id res chain seq x y z
N MET A 1 -5.97 -3.55 28.99
CA MET A 1 -6.80 -3.13 27.85
C MET A 1 -6.20 -1.84 27.37
N ALA A 2 -5.43 -1.90 26.29
CA ALA A 2 -4.91 -0.69 25.67
C ALA A 2 -6.12 0.09 25.16
N ASP A 3 -6.36 1.22 25.80
CA ASP A 3 -7.00 2.40 25.26
C ASP A 3 -7.49 2.27 23.80
N GLU A 4 -8.77 2.00 23.63
CA GLU A 4 -9.48 2.08 22.34
C GLU A 4 -9.72 3.56 21.93
N GLN A 5 -8.76 4.46 22.21
CA GLN A 5 -8.64 5.72 21.48
C GLN A 5 -8.31 5.32 20.04
N GLY A 6 -9.34 5.23 19.20
CA GLY A 6 -9.22 4.81 17.81
C GLY A 6 -8.03 5.52 17.15
N GLN A 7 -7.12 4.77 16.55
CA GLN A 7 -6.00 5.37 15.84
C GLN A 7 -6.54 6.20 14.68
N TRP A 8 -6.11 7.45 14.60
CA TRP A 8 -6.56 8.40 13.60
C TRP A 8 -5.44 8.63 12.59
N LEU A 9 -5.77 8.52 11.32
CA LEU A 9 -4.89 8.94 10.23
C LEU A 9 -5.17 10.39 9.89
N VAL A 10 -4.12 11.14 9.57
CA VAL A 10 -4.19 12.56 9.17
C VAL A 10 -3.66 12.67 7.73
N PRO A 11 -4.50 12.50 6.70
CA PRO A 11 -4.04 12.50 5.31
C PRO A 11 -3.56 13.88 4.82
N THR A 12 -3.99 14.95 5.49
CA THR A 12 -3.59 16.32 5.14
C THR A 12 -3.70 17.25 6.36
N GLU A 13 -2.79 18.21 6.44
CA GLU A 13 -2.76 19.19 7.53
C GLU A 13 -4.05 20.03 7.55
N GLY A 14 -4.64 20.19 8.75
CA GLY A 14 -5.81 21.05 8.95
C GLY A 14 -7.15 20.49 8.45
N ALA A 15 -7.22 19.23 8.01
CA ALA A 15 -8.46 18.60 7.56
C ALA A 15 -9.03 17.57 8.55
N ARG A 16 -10.06 16.85 8.10
CA ARG A 16 -10.69 15.75 8.85
C ARG A 16 -9.73 14.58 8.99
N THR A 17 -9.65 14.05 10.20
CA THR A 17 -9.02 12.77 10.51
C THR A 17 -9.87 11.60 10.00
N LEU A 18 -9.20 10.50 9.66
CA LEU A 18 -9.86 9.24 9.28
C LEU A 18 -9.60 8.19 10.37
N PRO A 19 -10.64 7.57 10.97
CA PRO A 19 -10.42 6.45 11.88
C PRO A 19 -9.80 5.27 11.14
N ALA A 20 -8.69 4.72 11.64
CA ALA A 20 -8.04 3.57 11.04
C ALA A 20 -9.01 2.38 10.92
N ILE A 21 -9.86 2.16 11.95
CA ILE A 21 -10.85 1.08 11.93
C ILE A 21 -11.86 1.22 10.78
N GLU A 22 -12.26 2.44 10.41
CA GLU A 22 -13.18 2.66 9.28
C GLU A 22 -12.52 2.37 7.95
N ILE A 23 -11.21 2.66 7.82
CA ILE A 23 -10.44 2.31 6.63
C ILE A 23 -10.27 0.79 6.53
N LEU A 24 -9.87 0.14 7.62
CA LEU A 24 -9.55 -1.29 7.66
C LEU A 24 -10.78 -2.19 7.50
N THR A 25 -11.94 -1.75 7.99
CA THR A 25 -13.18 -2.54 7.91
C THR A 25 -14.07 -2.11 6.75
N GLY A 26 -13.78 -0.96 6.15
CA GLY A 26 -14.60 -0.33 5.13
C GLY A 26 -14.04 -0.47 3.71
N ARG A 27 -14.53 0.41 2.83
CA ARG A 27 -14.05 0.58 1.46
C ARG A 27 -13.84 2.07 1.22
N GLY A 28 -12.59 2.45 0.99
CA GLY A 28 -12.23 3.82 0.62
C GLY A 28 -12.26 4.01 -0.89
N PHE A 29 -12.62 5.21 -1.33
CA PHE A 29 -12.47 5.62 -2.72
C PHE A 29 -11.84 7.01 -2.78
N VAL A 30 -10.60 7.08 -3.24
CA VAL A 30 -9.86 8.33 -3.46
C VAL A 30 -9.92 8.66 -4.95
N THR A 31 -10.45 9.83 -5.29
CA THR A 31 -10.62 10.26 -6.69
C THR A 31 -10.21 11.71 -6.90
N GLY A 32 -9.87 12.04 -8.14
CA GLY A 32 -9.33 13.34 -8.51
C GLY A 32 -8.62 13.31 -9.87
N LYS A 33 -8.42 14.48 -10.48
CA LYS A 33 -7.69 14.60 -11.76
C LYS A 33 -6.23 14.16 -11.60
N SER A 34 -5.54 13.87 -12.70
CA SER A 34 -4.08 13.68 -12.64
C SER A 34 -3.41 14.91 -12.02
N GLY A 35 -2.38 14.68 -11.20
CA GLY A 35 -1.69 15.73 -10.42
C GLY A 35 -2.46 16.28 -9.21
N SER A 36 -3.66 15.78 -8.89
CA SER A 36 -4.44 16.28 -7.76
C SER A 36 -4.05 15.71 -6.39
N GLY A 37 -2.98 14.92 -6.30
CA GLY A 37 -2.53 14.31 -5.05
C GLY A 37 -3.27 13.02 -4.63
N LYS A 38 -3.87 12.28 -5.57
CA LYS A 38 -4.52 10.99 -5.29
C LYS A 38 -3.54 9.98 -4.68
N SER A 39 -2.45 9.71 -5.40
CA SER A 39 -1.42 8.78 -4.94
C SER A 39 -0.79 9.25 -3.65
N ASN A 40 -0.47 10.54 -3.54
CA ASN A 40 0.00 11.14 -2.27
C ASN A 40 -0.96 10.87 -1.09
N THR A 41 -2.26 11.04 -1.28
CA THR A 41 -3.25 10.73 -0.23
C THR A 41 -3.26 9.24 0.12
N GLY A 42 -3.16 8.36 -0.89
CA GLY A 42 -3.02 6.92 -0.71
C GLY A 42 -1.76 6.55 0.07
N SER A 43 -0.61 7.12 -0.28
CA SER A 43 0.66 6.94 0.40
C SER A 43 0.59 7.38 1.86
N VAL A 44 0.06 8.57 2.17
CA VAL A 44 -0.08 9.04 3.56
C VAL A 44 -1.00 8.12 4.38
N ILE A 45 -2.06 7.57 3.76
CA ILE A 45 -2.90 6.56 4.42
C ILE A 45 -2.09 5.28 4.69
N ALA A 46 -1.34 4.78 3.69
CA ALA A 46 -0.51 3.58 3.85
C ALA A 46 0.57 3.78 4.93
N GLU A 47 1.29 4.91 4.93
CA GLU A 47 2.25 5.28 5.97
C GLU A 47 1.59 5.28 7.34
N GLY A 48 0.44 5.94 7.48
CA GLY A 48 -0.29 5.98 8.74
C GLY A 48 -0.73 4.60 9.22
N LEU A 49 -1.13 3.69 8.33
CA LEU A 49 -1.44 2.31 8.69
C LEU A 49 -0.20 1.57 9.19
N LEU A 50 0.93 1.69 8.47
CA LEU A 50 2.20 1.04 8.82
C LEU A 50 2.79 1.56 10.13
N GLU A 51 2.76 2.87 10.37
CA GLU A 51 3.18 3.50 11.64
C GLU A 51 2.40 2.96 12.84
N ASN A 52 1.15 2.55 12.61
CA ASN A 52 0.27 1.96 13.60
C ASN A 52 0.35 0.42 13.65
N ASN A 53 1.31 -0.18 12.92
CA ASN A 53 1.53 -1.64 12.79
C ASN A 53 0.36 -2.40 12.17
N TYR A 54 -0.44 -1.75 11.31
CA TYR A 54 -1.41 -2.45 10.48
C TYR A 54 -0.77 -2.96 9.20
N ASN A 55 -1.14 -4.18 8.84
CA ASN A 55 -0.69 -4.82 7.61
C ASN A 55 -1.49 -4.33 6.40
N LEU A 56 -0.86 -4.32 5.22
CA LEU A 56 -1.47 -3.90 3.97
C LEU A 56 -0.81 -4.59 2.76
N LEU A 57 -1.58 -4.70 1.69
CA LEU A 57 -1.09 -5.06 0.36
C LEU A 57 -1.45 -3.94 -0.61
N VAL A 58 -0.46 -3.38 -1.28
CA VAL A 58 -0.64 -2.40 -2.36
C VAL A 58 -0.44 -3.09 -3.69
N VAL A 59 -1.37 -2.90 -4.63
CA VAL A 59 -1.13 -3.17 -6.05
C VAL A 59 -0.73 -1.84 -6.67
N ASP A 60 0.51 -1.75 -7.15
CA ASP A 60 1.12 -0.49 -7.57
C ASP A 60 1.36 -0.47 -9.09
N PRO A 61 0.44 0.14 -9.86
CA PRO A 61 0.58 0.24 -11.31
C PRO A 61 1.51 1.37 -11.78
N GLU A 62 1.90 2.30 -10.90
CA GLU A 62 2.70 3.49 -11.27
C GLU A 62 4.08 3.46 -10.59
N GLY A 63 4.38 2.45 -9.77
CA GLY A 63 5.66 2.29 -9.06
C GLY A 63 5.92 3.34 -7.97
N GLU A 64 4.91 4.11 -7.55
CA GLU A 64 5.06 5.24 -6.64
C GLU A 64 5.21 4.81 -5.17
N TYR A 65 4.77 3.60 -4.80
CA TYR A 65 4.75 3.12 -3.41
C TYR A 65 6.08 2.51 -2.95
N TYR A 66 7.03 2.25 -3.85
CA TYR A 66 8.39 1.80 -3.51
C TYR A 66 9.04 2.67 -2.42
N GLY A 67 8.79 3.98 -2.43
CA GLY A 67 9.32 4.93 -1.45
C GLY A 67 8.98 4.61 0.01
N LEU A 68 7.92 3.84 0.28
CA LEU A 68 7.59 3.38 1.64
C LEU A 68 8.71 2.54 2.26
N LYS A 69 9.52 1.84 1.45
CA LYS A 69 10.64 1.02 1.92
C LYS A 69 11.75 1.82 2.59
N GLU A 70 11.81 3.13 2.36
CA GLU A 70 12.78 4.00 3.06
C GLU A 70 12.56 4.02 4.57
N ARG A 71 11.34 3.70 5.03
CA ARG A 71 10.92 3.82 6.43
C ARG A 71 10.35 2.54 7.02
N PHE A 72 9.86 1.61 6.20
CA PHE A 72 9.15 0.42 6.64
C PHE A 72 9.71 -0.84 6.00
N GLU A 73 9.74 -1.94 6.76
CA GLU A 73 10.06 -3.27 6.26
C GLU A 73 8.86 -3.82 5.48
N ILE A 74 8.95 -3.76 4.15
CA ILE A 74 7.90 -4.17 3.21
C ILE A 74 8.52 -5.08 2.15
N LEU A 75 7.86 -6.20 1.87
CA LEU A 75 8.24 -7.07 0.76
C LEU A 75 7.75 -6.45 -0.56
N HIS A 76 8.69 -6.00 -1.40
CA HIS A 76 8.39 -5.47 -2.72
C HIS A 76 8.64 -6.54 -3.77
N VAL A 77 7.59 -6.84 -4.53
CA VAL A 77 7.58 -7.89 -5.55
C VAL A 77 7.06 -7.33 -6.86
N GLY A 78 7.63 -7.79 -7.97
CA GLY A 78 7.29 -7.30 -9.30
C GLY A 78 8.12 -7.99 -10.37
N ASN A 79 8.40 -7.30 -11.48
CA ASN A 79 9.21 -7.85 -12.58
C ASN A 79 10.56 -7.16 -12.78
N ASP A 80 10.84 -6.11 -12.02
CA ASP A 80 12.00 -5.26 -12.23
C ASP A 80 13.21 -5.71 -11.38
N ASP A 81 14.33 -5.01 -11.54
CA ASP A 81 15.56 -5.23 -10.75
C ASP A 81 15.55 -4.51 -9.39
N LEU A 82 14.54 -3.67 -9.12
CA LEU A 82 14.39 -2.92 -7.87
C LEU A 82 13.60 -3.71 -6.81
N CYS A 83 12.81 -4.69 -7.25
CA CYS A 83 12.05 -5.62 -6.42
C CYS A 83 12.96 -6.54 -5.61
N ASP A 84 12.52 -6.88 -4.40
CA ASP A 84 13.21 -7.87 -3.57
C ASP A 84 13.11 -9.27 -4.18
N VAL A 85 11.96 -9.55 -4.81
CA VAL A 85 11.65 -10.83 -5.45
C VAL A 85 10.91 -10.58 -6.76
N GLN A 86 11.44 -11.15 -7.84
CA GLN A 86 10.71 -11.20 -9.11
C GLN A 86 9.61 -12.26 -9.04
N VAL A 87 8.39 -11.87 -9.42
CA VAL A 87 7.21 -12.72 -9.36
C VAL A 87 6.59 -12.95 -10.73
N SER A 88 5.60 -13.83 -10.76
CA SER A 88 4.76 -14.09 -11.93
C SER A 88 3.38 -14.48 -11.41
N PRO A 89 2.35 -14.59 -12.27
CA PRO A 89 1.02 -15.03 -11.84
C PRO A 89 1.02 -16.37 -11.07
N GLY A 90 2.01 -17.24 -11.33
CA GLY A 90 2.16 -18.52 -10.60
C GLY A 90 2.51 -18.39 -9.12
N HIS A 91 2.93 -17.21 -8.65
CA HIS A 91 3.28 -16.96 -7.25
C HIS A 91 2.15 -16.31 -6.44
N ALA A 92 0.97 -16.08 -7.04
CA ALA A 92 -0.12 -15.36 -6.39
C ALA A 92 -0.60 -16.01 -5.08
N GLU A 93 -0.68 -17.35 -5.05
CA GLU A 93 -1.07 -18.10 -3.84
C GLU A 93 -0.04 -17.89 -2.72
N GLN A 94 1.24 -18.03 -3.04
CA GLN A 94 2.32 -17.83 -2.07
C GLN A 94 2.36 -16.38 -1.54
N LEU A 95 2.11 -15.38 -2.39
CA LEU A 95 2.03 -13.98 -1.95
C LEU A 95 0.86 -13.73 -1.01
N ALA A 96 -0.29 -14.35 -1.27
CA ALA A 96 -1.44 -14.27 -0.37
C ALA A 96 -1.13 -14.91 0.99
N ASP A 97 -0.46 -16.06 1.02
CA ASP A 97 -0.03 -16.71 2.27
C ASP A 97 0.95 -15.83 3.05
N ILE A 98 1.94 -15.22 2.39
CA ILE A 98 2.89 -14.30 3.04
C ILE A 98 2.15 -13.09 3.62
N ALA A 99 1.25 -12.48 2.85
CA ALA A 99 0.49 -11.32 3.31
C ALA A 99 -0.42 -11.66 4.51
N LEU A 100 -1.14 -12.79 4.46
CA LEU A 100 -2.18 -13.12 5.43
C LEU A 100 -1.63 -13.87 6.65
N GLU A 101 -0.80 -14.89 6.45
CA GLU A 101 -0.34 -15.78 7.51
C GLU A 101 0.94 -15.27 8.18
N GLN A 102 1.86 -14.69 7.40
CA GLN A 102 3.10 -14.12 7.94
C GLN A 102 2.95 -12.65 8.33
N ASN A 103 1.78 -12.05 8.03
CA ASN A 103 1.44 -10.66 8.34
C ASN A 103 2.51 -9.65 7.86
N MET A 104 3.10 -9.94 6.69
CA MET A 104 4.13 -9.13 6.07
C MET A 104 3.48 -8.15 5.08
N PRO A 105 3.72 -6.83 5.20
CA PRO A 105 3.25 -5.87 4.22
C PRO A 105 3.87 -6.12 2.85
N ILE A 106 3.06 -5.98 1.79
CA ILE A 106 3.49 -6.25 0.41
C ILE A 106 3.19 -5.04 -0.48
N ILE A 107 4.18 -4.67 -1.30
CA ILE A 107 3.95 -3.89 -2.53
C ILE A 107 4.07 -4.86 -3.69
N LEU A 108 2.95 -5.11 -4.36
CA LEU A 108 2.89 -5.81 -5.64
C LEU A 108 2.98 -4.77 -6.75
N ASP A 109 4.20 -4.57 -7.24
CA ASP A 109 4.51 -3.68 -8.34
C ASP A 109 4.13 -4.34 -9.66
N VAL A 110 3.21 -3.68 -10.37
CA VAL A 110 2.74 -4.15 -11.68
C VAL A 110 3.04 -3.16 -12.81
N SER A 111 3.78 -2.09 -12.52
CA SER A 111 4.11 -1.03 -13.49
C SER A 111 4.77 -1.60 -14.76
N ASP A 112 5.83 -2.39 -14.59
CA ASP A 112 6.58 -3.04 -15.67
C ASP A 112 5.74 -4.03 -16.52
N TYR A 113 4.67 -4.62 -15.96
CA TYR A 113 3.79 -5.49 -16.74
C TYR A 113 2.78 -4.72 -17.60
N LEU A 114 2.47 -3.47 -17.23
CA LEU A 114 1.50 -2.63 -17.91
C LEU A 114 2.12 -1.83 -19.07
N ASP A 115 3.42 -1.53 -19.00
CA ASP A 115 4.16 -0.82 -20.04
C ASP A 115 4.27 -1.60 -21.38
N GLY A 116 4.00 -2.91 -21.37
CA GLY A 116 4.04 -3.79 -22.54
C GLY A 116 2.80 -3.79 -23.44
N ASP A 117 1.69 -3.21 -23.00
CA ASP A 117 0.40 -3.21 -23.74
C ASP A 117 0.17 -1.93 -24.58
N GLU A 118 1.14 -1.00 -24.62
CA GLU A 118 1.17 0.10 -25.60
C GLU A 118 1.95 -0.30 -26.87
N ALA A 119 1.35 -1.13 -27.74
CA ALA A 119 1.82 -1.39 -29.10
C ALA A 119 0.69 -1.42 -30.14
#